data_AF-A0A4U9HXJ6-F1
#
_entry.id   AF-A0A4U9HXJ6-F1
#
_cell.length_a   1.000
_cell.length_b   1.000
_cell.length_c   1.000
_cell.angle_alpha   90.00
_cell.angle_beta   90.00
_cell.angle_gamma   90.00
#
_symmetry.space_group_name_H-M   'P 1'
#
loop_
_entity.id
_entity.type
_entity.pdbx_description
1 polymer ?
#
loop_
_entity_poly.entity_id
_entity_poly.type
_entity_poly.pdbx_seq_one_letter_code
_entity_poly.pdbx_strand_id
1 'polypeptide(L)'
;MTEEYYTRIFDTNVKGTLFTVQKALPLLKERASIILTGSTSATTGVPEFSVYSASKAAVRNFARAWILELAPRKIRVNVLVPGATSTPGWHGLSPDDNFNREMIRAVEATTPLGRLAEPSEVAAAALFLASDDSSFVNGSELFVDGGSAQI
;
A
#
# COMPACT_ATOMS: atom_id res chain seq x y z
N MET A 1 18.31 14.01 3.78
CA MET A 1 16.92 14.39 4.06
C MET A 1 16.77 15.87 3.74
N THR A 2 15.80 16.27 2.92
CA THR A 2 15.50 17.68 2.61
C THR A 2 14.00 17.97 2.72
N GLU A 3 13.62 19.23 2.89
CA GLU A 3 12.21 19.65 2.93
C GLU A 3 11.48 19.35 1.62
N GLU A 4 12.16 19.48 0.48
CA GLU A 4 11.60 19.19 -0.84
C GLU A 4 11.31 17.70 -0.98
N TYR A 5 12.23 16.84 -0.51
CA TYR A 5 12.00 15.39 -0.49
C TYR A 5 10.82 15.03 0.41
N TYR A 6 10.76 15.59 1.62
CA TYR A 6 9.64 15.39 2.54
C TYR A 6 8.31 15.81 1.91
N THR A 7 8.25 17.03 1.38
CA THR A 7 7.05 17.62 0.78
C THR A 7 6.59 16.77 -0.39
N ARG A 8 7.49 16.38 -1.30
CA ARG A 8 7.14 15.55 -2.46
C ARG A 8 6.50 14.22 -2.05
N ILE A 9 7.06 13.55 -1.04
CA ILE A 9 6.56 12.25 -0.57
C ILE A 9 5.19 12.41 0.11
N PHE A 10 5.04 13.36 1.03
CA PHE A 10 3.77 13.58 1.74
C PHE A 10 2.68 14.15 0.85
N ASP A 11 3.02 15.06 -0.08
CA ASP A 11 2.06 15.61 -1.03
C ASP A 11 1.49 14.51 -1.93
N THR A 12 2.34 13.58 -2.37
CA THR A 12 1.90 12.47 -3.22
C THR A 12 1.11 11.44 -2.42
N ASN A 13 1.72 10.89 -1.36
CA ASN A 13 1.17 9.72 -0.67
C ASN A 13 0.01 10.06 0.27
N VAL A 14 0.07 11.21 0.96
CA VAL A 14 -0.90 11.56 2.02
C VAL A 14 -1.94 12.54 1.49
N LYS A 15 -1.51 13.74 1.07
CA LYS A 15 -2.40 14.79 0.56
C LYS A 15 -3.12 14.32 -0.71
N GLY A 16 -2.41 13.71 -1.65
CA GLY A 16 -2.99 13.15 -2.88
C GLY A 16 -4.06 12.11 -2.61
N THR A 17 -3.80 11.17 -1.70
CA THR A 17 -4.79 10.16 -1.27
C THR A 17 -6.01 10.80 -0.62
N LEU A 18 -5.79 11.70 0.35
CA LEU A 18 -6.85 12.39 1.08
C LEU A 18 -7.80 13.12 0.14
N PHE A 19 -7.26 13.96 -0.76
CA PHE A 19 -8.09 14.78 -1.64
C PHE A 19 -8.70 13.99 -2.80
N THR A 20 -8.03 12.94 -3.29
CA THR A 20 -8.64 12.02 -4.26
C THR A 20 -9.90 11.37 -3.67
N VAL A 21 -9.81 10.81 -2.46
CA VAL A 21 -10.97 10.18 -1.81
C VAL A 21 -12.04 11.23 -1.51
N GLN A 22 -11.68 12.37 -0.91
CA GLN A 22 -12.62 13.45 -0.60
C GLN A 22 -13.43 13.87 -1.84
N LYS A 23 -12.77 14.05 -2.98
CA LYS A 23 -13.43 14.47 -4.23
C LYS A 23 -14.19 13.34 -4.92
N ALA A 24 -13.80 12.09 -4.71
CA ALA A 24 -14.53 10.93 -5.23
C ALA A 24 -15.81 10.63 -4.43
N LEU A 25 -15.87 10.94 -3.13
CA LEU A 25 -16.99 10.59 -2.25
C LEU A 25 -18.39 10.94 -2.82
N PRO A 26 -18.63 12.13 -3.41
CA PRO A 26 -19.95 12.44 -3.99
C PRO A 26 -20.32 11.58 -5.20
N LEU A 27 -19.35 10.95 -5.87
CA LEU A 27 -19.53 10.13 -7.06
C LEU A 27 -19.67 8.63 -6.75
N LEU A 28 -19.19 8.20 -5.58
CA LEU A 28 -19.29 6.80 -5.16
C LEU A 28 -20.75 6.43 -4.90
N LYS A 29 -21.13 5.18 -5.22
CA LYS A 29 -22.44 4.62 -4.87
C LYS A 29 -22.47 4.19 -3.39
N GLU A 30 -23.66 3.95 -2.85
CA GLU A 30 -23.78 3.19 -1.59
C GLU A 30 -23.11 1.82 -1.76
N ARG A 31 -22.51 1.29 -0.69
CA ARG A 31 -21.79 0.01 -0.70
C ARG A 31 -20.53 -0.05 -1.59
N ALA A 32 -19.99 1.10 -2.01
CA ALA A 32 -18.72 1.14 -2.72
C ALA A 32 -17.55 0.57 -1.87
N SER A 33 -16.48 0.16 -2.54
CA SER A 33 -15.22 -0.26 -1.92
C SER A 33 -14.11 0.71 -2.26
N ILE A 34 -13.44 1.24 -1.24
CA ILE A 34 -12.23 2.07 -1.35
C ILE A 34 -11.05 1.23 -0.93
N ILE A 35 -10.03 1.16 -1.78
CA ILE A 35 -8.79 0.43 -1.53
C ILE A 35 -7.65 1.43 -1.48
N LEU A 36 -6.96 1.48 -0.33
CA LEU A 36 -5.80 2.35 -0.14
C LEU A 36 -4.52 1.53 -0.28
N THR A 37 -3.58 1.97 -1.10
CA THR A 37 -2.29 1.31 -1.24
C THR A 37 -1.35 1.68 -0.08
N GLY A 38 -1.23 0.79 0.89
CA GLY A 38 -0.26 0.84 1.98
C GLY A 38 1.14 0.38 1.55
N SER A 39 1.91 -0.15 2.49
CA SER A 39 3.21 -0.79 2.28
C SER A 39 3.63 -1.52 3.56
N THR A 40 4.34 -2.64 3.44
CA THR A 40 4.99 -3.31 4.59
C THR A 40 5.92 -2.38 5.35
N SER A 41 6.50 -1.37 4.68
CA SER A 41 7.40 -0.40 5.33
C SER A 41 6.70 0.45 6.40
N ALA A 42 5.36 0.50 6.42
CA ALA A 42 4.59 1.18 7.47
C ALA A 42 4.62 0.42 8.82
N THR A 43 4.94 -0.87 8.79
CA THR A 43 4.98 -1.76 9.97
C THR A 43 6.38 -2.28 10.27
N THR A 44 7.30 -2.26 9.31
CA THR A 44 8.69 -2.68 9.47
C THR A 44 9.67 -1.51 9.30
N GLY A 45 10.72 -1.46 10.11
CA GLY A 45 11.80 -0.48 9.93
C GLY A 45 12.66 -0.82 8.72
N VAL A 46 12.68 0.06 7.71
CA VAL A 46 13.55 -0.07 6.53
C VAL A 46 14.50 1.14 6.49
N PRO A 47 15.83 0.94 6.55
CA PRO A 47 16.80 2.02 6.41
C PRO A 47 16.51 2.88 5.18
N GLU A 48 16.71 4.19 5.29
CA GLU A 48 16.49 5.18 4.22
C GLU A 48 15.02 5.45 3.82
N PHE A 49 14.06 4.68 4.33
CA PHE A 49 12.63 4.81 3.98
C PHE A 49 11.80 5.58 5.02
N SER A 50 12.40 6.26 5.99
CA SER A 50 11.70 6.85 7.15
C SER A 50 10.47 7.71 6.80
N VAL A 51 10.63 8.70 5.90
CA VAL A 51 9.53 9.60 5.46
C VAL A 51 8.51 8.86 4.62
N TYR A 52 8.94 7.94 3.76
CA TYR A 52 8.03 7.10 2.98
C TYR A 52 7.18 6.21 3.89
N SER A 53 7.81 5.49 4.82
CA SER A 53 7.14 4.65 5.82
C SER A 53 6.15 5.44 6.66
N ALA A 54 6.53 6.64 7.14
CA ALA A 54 5.62 7.52 7.85
C ALA A 54 4.40 7.92 7.00
N SER A 55 4.62 8.23 5.71
CA SER A 55 3.52 8.58 4.79
C SER A 55 2.56 7.40 4.56
N LYS A 56 3.07 6.16 4.49
CA LYS A 56 2.23 4.96 4.35
C LYS A 56 1.51 4.59 5.65
N ALA A 57 2.11 4.86 6.80
CA ALA A 57 1.44 4.76 8.10
C ALA A 57 0.29 5.77 8.22
N ALA A 58 0.43 6.99 7.69
CA ALA A 58 -0.65 7.97 7.63
C ALA A 58 -1.82 7.48 6.73
N VAL A 59 -1.51 6.94 5.55
CA VAL A 59 -2.52 6.33 4.64
C VAL A 59 -3.28 5.20 5.33
N ARG A 60 -2.56 4.31 6.02
CA ARG A 60 -3.18 3.25 6.82
C ARG A 60 -4.14 3.82 7.86
N ASN A 61 -3.76 4.90 8.55
CA ASN A 61 -4.58 5.49 9.59
C ASN A 61 -5.87 6.15 9.04
N PHE A 62 -5.86 6.63 7.78
CA PHE A 62 -7.09 7.12 7.15
C PHE A 62 -8.17 6.04 7.07
N ALA A 63 -7.82 4.79 6.73
CA ALA A 63 -8.81 3.71 6.66
C ALA A 63 -9.59 3.56 7.98
N ARG A 64 -8.90 3.62 9.13
CA ARG A 64 -9.51 3.47 10.45
C ARG A 64 -10.55 4.54 10.78
N ALA A 65 -10.28 5.79 10.40
CA ALA A 65 -11.24 6.87 10.59
C ALA A 65 -12.39 6.76 9.57
N TRP A 66 -12.05 6.53 8.29
CA TRP A 66 -13.02 6.54 7.21
C TRP A 66 -14.03 5.39 7.28
N ILE A 67 -13.69 4.23 7.85
CA ILE A 67 -14.71 3.19 8.06
C ILE A 67 -15.84 3.66 8.99
N LEU A 68 -15.55 4.54 9.95
CA LEU A 68 -16.56 5.09 10.87
C LEU A 68 -17.34 6.20 10.18
N GLU A 69 -16.63 7.12 9.52
CA GLU A 69 -17.24 8.27 8.83
C GLU A 69 -18.14 7.85 7.65
N LEU A 70 -17.80 6.74 6.98
CA LEU A 70 -18.50 6.26 5.79
C LEU A 70 -19.47 5.10 6.06
N ALA A 71 -19.58 4.65 7.32
CA ALA A 71 -20.52 3.61 7.73
C ALA A 71 -21.98 3.89 7.35
N PRO A 72 -22.52 5.13 7.45
CA PRO A 72 -23.90 5.41 7.03
C PRO A 72 -24.17 5.12 5.55
N ARG A 73 -23.13 5.15 4.71
CA ARG A 73 -23.20 4.84 3.27
C ARG A 73 -22.79 3.40 2.94
N LYS A 74 -22.51 2.59 3.96
CA LYS A 74 -22.04 1.21 3.86
C LYS A 74 -20.79 1.06 2.99
N ILE A 75 -19.99 2.12 2.84
CA ILE A 75 -18.76 2.08 2.04
C ILE A 75 -17.70 1.36 2.85
N ARG A 76 -17.01 0.42 2.22
CA ARG A 76 -15.87 -0.29 2.82
C ARG A 76 -14.59 0.45 2.49
N VAL A 77 -13.67 0.50 3.45
CA VAL A 77 -12.33 1.05 3.26
C VAL A 77 -11.32 0.05 3.78
N ASN A 78 -10.47 -0.47 2.90
CA ASN A 78 -9.43 -1.42 3.26
C ASN A 78 -8.07 -0.95 2.74
N VAL A 79 -7.00 -1.41 3.39
CA VAL A 79 -5.63 -1.12 2.99
C VAL A 79 -5.05 -2.36 2.32
N LEU A 80 -4.64 -2.25 1.07
CA LEU A 80 -3.84 -3.26 0.40
C LEU A 80 -2.37 -2.99 0.73
N VAL A 81 -1.64 -3.97 1.26
CA VAL A 81 -0.28 -3.81 1.76
C VAL A 81 0.68 -4.70 0.96
N PRO A 82 1.21 -4.21 -0.18
CA PRO A 82 2.19 -4.95 -0.96
C PRO A 82 3.55 -5.03 -0.26
N GLY A 83 4.22 -6.18 -0.43
CA GLY A 83 5.66 -6.32 -0.24
C GLY A 83 6.45 -5.98 -1.53
N ALA A 84 7.66 -6.50 -1.64
CA ALA A 84 8.50 -6.29 -2.83
C ALA A 84 7.84 -6.92 -4.07
N THR A 85 7.53 -6.08 -5.06
CA THR A 85 6.77 -6.45 -6.27
C THR A 85 7.52 -5.97 -7.51
N SER A 86 7.67 -6.85 -8.50
CA SER A 86 8.37 -6.59 -9.77
C SER A 86 7.64 -5.51 -10.58
N THR A 87 8.04 -4.26 -10.40
CA THR A 87 7.41 -3.08 -11.02
C THR A 87 8.47 -2.12 -11.52
N PRO A 88 8.19 -1.27 -12.52
CA PRO A 88 9.15 -0.25 -12.97
C PRO A 88 9.63 0.65 -11.83
N GLY A 89 8.75 0.99 -10.88
CA GLY A 89 9.10 1.79 -9.72
C GLY A 89 10.05 1.07 -8.75
N TRP A 90 9.88 -0.24 -8.56
CA TRP A 90 10.77 -1.04 -7.71
C TRP A 90 12.15 -1.23 -8.36
N HIS A 91 12.19 -1.58 -9.66
CA HIS A 91 13.46 -1.69 -10.38
C HIS A 91 14.18 -0.35 -10.53
N GLY A 92 13.43 0.76 -10.65
CA GLY A 92 13.96 2.11 -10.71
C GLY A 92 14.58 2.63 -9.40
N LEU A 93 14.52 1.88 -8.30
CA LEU A 93 15.29 2.18 -7.09
C LEU A 93 16.78 1.86 -7.27
N SER A 94 17.11 0.98 -8.21
CA SER A 94 18.48 0.57 -8.49
C SER A 94 19.17 1.55 -9.45
N PRO A 95 20.42 1.96 -9.18
CA PRO A 95 21.20 2.79 -10.10
C PRO A 95 21.70 2.02 -11.33
N ASP A 96 21.83 0.69 -11.22
CA ASP A 96 22.32 -0.20 -12.27
C ASP A 96 21.81 -1.65 -12.08
N ASP A 97 22.09 -2.50 -13.08
CA ASP A 97 21.68 -3.91 -13.10
C ASP A 97 22.34 -4.77 -12.02
N ASN A 98 23.56 -4.44 -11.58
CA ASN A 98 24.25 -5.21 -10.55
C ASN A 98 23.56 -5.01 -9.21
N PHE A 99 23.30 -3.75 -8.85
CA PHE A 99 22.56 -3.40 -7.65
C PHE A 99 21.12 -3.94 -7.69
N ASN A 100 20.48 -3.95 -8.86
CA ASN A 100 19.14 -4.56 -9.00
C ASN A 100 19.15 -6.05 -8.64
N ARG A 101 20.14 -6.80 -9.11
CA ARG A 101 20.29 -8.22 -8.74
C ARG A 101 20.58 -8.43 -7.26
N GLU A 102 21.32 -7.53 -6.62
CA GLU A 102 21.54 -7.58 -5.17
C GLU A 102 20.26 -7.33 -4.37
N MET A 103 19.47 -6.34 -4.77
CA MET A 103 18.15 -6.10 -4.18
C MET A 103 17.22 -7.31 -4.33
N ILE A 104 17.22 -7.96 -5.51
CA ILE A 104 16.42 -9.18 -5.73
C ILE A 104 16.87 -10.29 -4.78
N ARG A 105 18.18 -10.56 -4.68
CA ARG A 105 18.71 -11.56 -3.74
C ARG A 105 18.36 -11.26 -2.28
N ALA A 106 18.35 -9.99 -1.89
CA ALA A 106 17.92 -9.59 -0.55
C ALA A 106 16.45 -9.92 -0.29
N VAL A 107 15.57 -9.70 -1.29
CA VAL A 107 14.16 -10.12 -1.21
C VAL A 107 14.04 -11.64 -1.12
N GLU A 108 14.75 -12.39 -1.96
CA GLU A 108 14.75 -13.87 -1.94
C GLU A 108 15.18 -14.43 -0.57
N ALA A 109 16.12 -13.76 0.10
CA ALA A 109 16.62 -14.19 1.41
C ALA A 109 15.70 -13.81 2.58
N THR A 110 14.89 -12.75 2.45
CA THR A 110 14.10 -12.18 3.56
C THR A 110 12.61 -12.41 3.45
N THR A 111 12.11 -12.78 2.27
CA THR A 111 10.71 -13.10 2.02
C THR A 111 10.51 -14.61 2.11
N PRO A 112 9.60 -15.14 2.94
CA PRO A 112 9.35 -16.58 3.05
C PRO A 112 9.05 -17.29 1.73
N LEU A 113 8.33 -16.65 0.79
CA LEU A 113 8.11 -17.20 -0.56
C LEU A 113 9.33 -17.09 -1.49
N GLY A 114 10.41 -16.45 -1.06
CA GLY A 114 11.72 -16.48 -1.71
C GLY A 114 11.78 -15.78 -3.06
N ARG A 115 10.91 -14.81 -3.35
CA ARG A 115 10.87 -14.08 -4.63
C ARG A 115 10.13 -12.75 -4.53
N LEU A 116 10.30 -11.92 -5.56
CA LEU A 116 9.40 -10.81 -5.83
C LEU A 116 8.00 -11.32 -6.16
N ALA A 117 6.99 -10.54 -5.78
CA ALA A 117 5.63 -10.72 -6.29
C ALA A 117 5.53 -10.22 -7.74
N GLU A 118 4.69 -10.87 -8.53
CA GLU A 118 4.23 -10.34 -9.81
C GLU A 118 3.10 -9.32 -9.60
N PRO A 119 3.00 -8.24 -10.40
CA PRO A 119 1.92 -7.26 -10.26
C PRO A 119 0.52 -7.87 -10.30
N SER A 120 0.33 -8.97 -11.04
CA SER A 120 -0.94 -9.70 -11.12
C SER A 120 -1.37 -10.30 -9.78
N GLU A 121 -0.43 -10.66 -8.90
CA GLU A 121 -0.73 -11.21 -7.58
C GLU A 121 -1.29 -10.13 -6.65
N VAL A 122 -0.71 -8.92 -6.70
CA VAL A 122 -1.23 -7.75 -5.98
C VAL A 122 -2.57 -7.31 -6.57
N ALA A 123 -2.73 -7.35 -7.89
CA ALA A 123 -3.98 -7.04 -8.57
C ALA A 123 -5.11 -8.01 -8.19
N ALA A 124 -4.82 -9.30 -8.03
CA ALA A 124 -5.81 -10.29 -7.60
C ALA A 124 -6.36 -9.98 -6.20
N ALA A 125 -5.49 -9.58 -5.27
CA ALA A 125 -5.91 -9.15 -3.93
C ALA A 125 -6.71 -7.84 -3.96
N ALA A 126 -6.34 -6.88 -4.83
CA ALA A 126 -7.13 -5.68 -5.05
C ALA A 126 -8.53 -6.01 -5.60
N LEU A 127 -8.61 -6.96 -6.56
CA LEU A 127 -9.87 -7.43 -7.12
C LEU A 127 -10.77 -8.06 -6.05
N PHE A 128 -10.20 -8.90 -5.17
CA PHE A 128 -10.93 -9.44 -4.01
C PHE A 128 -11.53 -8.33 -3.15
N LEU A 129 -10.73 -7.33 -2.75
CA LEU A 129 -11.19 -6.20 -1.95
C LEU A 129 -12.25 -5.33 -2.68
N ALA A 130 -12.19 -5.26 -4.01
CA ALA A 130 -13.15 -4.53 -4.83
C ALA A 130 -14.49 -5.28 -4.97
N SER A 131 -14.45 -6.61 -4.97
CA SER A 131 -15.61 -7.49 -5.18
C SER A 131 -16.50 -7.66 -3.94
N ASP A 132 -17.65 -8.29 -4.14
CA ASP A 132 -18.58 -8.70 -3.07
C ASP A 132 -18.06 -9.90 -2.24
N ASP A 133 -17.03 -10.61 -2.71
CA ASP A 133 -16.38 -11.69 -1.93
C ASP A 133 -15.75 -11.15 -0.64
N SER A 134 -15.48 -9.84 -0.59
CA SER A 134 -14.98 -9.13 0.58
C SER A 134 -16.06 -8.27 1.27
N SER A 135 -17.35 -8.58 1.07
CA SER A 135 -18.49 -7.76 1.55
C SER A 135 -18.54 -7.55 3.07
N PHE A 136 -17.88 -8.41 3.86
CA PHE A 136 -17.75 -8.26 5.31
C PHE A 136 -16.32 -7.91 5.78
N VAL A 137 -15.42 -7.60 4.85
CA VAL A 137 -14.05 -7.14 5.12
C VAL A 137 -14.02 -5.61 5.07
N ASN A 138 -13.82 -4.97 6.22
CA ASN A 138 -13.80 -3.52 6.34
C ASN A 138 -12.79 -3.06 7.41
N GLY A 139 -11.93 -2.10 7.06
CA GLY A 139 -10.86 -1.59 7.91
C GLY A 139 -9.64 -2.51 8.00
N SER A 140 -9.58 -3.57 7.19
CA SER A 140 -8.50 -4.54 7.21
C SER A 140 -7.25 -4.04 6.49
N GLU A 141 -6.11 -4.52 6.95
CA GLU A 141 -4.84 -4.46 6.23
C GLU A 141 -4.60 -5.82 5.59
N LEU A 142 -4.67 -5.89 4.26
CA LEU A 142 -4.45 -7.12 3.52
C LEU A 142 -3.01 -7.13 2.99
N PHE A 143 -2.16 -7.91 3.65
CA PHE A 143 -0.77 -8.10 3.26
C PHE A 143 -0.66 -9.03 2.05
N VAL A 144 0.05 -8.55 1.03
CA VAL A 144 0.41 -9.29 -0.19
C VAL A 144 1.92 -9.17 -0.34
N ASP A 145 2.62 -9.86 0.55
CA ASP A 145 4.02 -9.58 0.86
C ASP A 145 4.91 -10.83 0.88
N GLY A 146 4.38 -11.97 0.42
CA GLY A 146 5.08 -13.25 0.46
C GLY A 146 5.48 -13.72 1.86
N GLY A 147 4.86 -13.18 2.91
CA GLY A 147 5.15 -13.48 4.32
C GLY A 147 6.20 -12.57 4.95
N SER A 148 6.75 -11.59 4.22
CA SER A 148 7.90 -10.79 4.69
C SER A 148 7.63 -9.95 5.94
N ALA A 149 6.38 -9.53 6.19
CA ALA A 149 6.00 -8.80 7.40
C ALA A 149 5.09 -9.60 8.35
N GLN A 150 5.11 -10.94 8.27
CA GLN A 150 4.22 -11.83 9.04
C GLN A 150 4.93 -12.60 10.18
N ILE A 151 6.22 -12.33 10.42
CA ILE A 151 7.05 -13.00 11.44
C ILE A 151 7.72 -12.00 12.39
#